data_AF-A0A8D2NWP6-F1
#
_entry.id   AF-A0A8D2NWP6-F1
#
_cell.length_a   1.000
_cell.length_b   1.000
_cell.length_c   1.000
_cell.angle_alpha   90.00
_cell.angle_beta   90.00
_cell.angle_gamma   90.00
#
_symmetry.space_group_name_H-M   'P 1'
#
loop_
_entity.id
_entity.type
_entity.pdbx_description
1 polymer ?
#
loop_
_entity_poly.entity_id
_entity_poly.type
_entity_poly.pdbx_seq_one_letter_code
_entity_poly.pdbx_strand_id
1 'polypeptide(L)'
;MNFLHLLSSEATHSITVHCLNTPIWGLTKAGGRKTSVTFKGWNGQIFKANTLLEPKVLLDECMIEDGSWHKTQFFFHTQDTNQLPVVQVYALPHLKPGQQHFIESGSVCFL
;
A
#
# COMPACT_ATOMS: atom_id res chain seq x y z
N MET A 1 3.74 -11.68 -16.87
CA MET A 1 4.05 -10.31 -17.35
C MET A 1 5.47 -10.19 -17.90
N ASN A 2 6.12 -11.28 -18.33
CA ASN A 2 7.57 -11.25 -18.62
C ASN A 2 7.97 -10.29 -19.75
N PHE A 3 7.19 -10.19 -20.83
CA PHE A 3 7.49 -9.25 -21.91
C PHE A 3 7.38 -7.78 -21.50
N LEU A 4 6.39 -7.42 -20.67
CA LEU A 4 6.24 -6.04 -20.18
C LEU A 4 7.41 -5.63 -19.28
N HIS A 5 7.90 -6.54 -18.43
CA HIS A 5 9.10 -6.26 -17.64
C HIS A 5 10.35 -6.04 -18.50
N LEU A 6 10.49 -6.79 -19.59
CA LEU A 6 11.66 -6.71 -20.48
C LEU A 6 11.66 -5.50 -21.40
N LEU A 7 10.48 -5.01 -21.78
CA LEU A 7 10.31 -3.97 -22.81
C LEU A 7 10.04 -2.58 -22.24
N SER A 8 9.97 -2.46 -20.91
CA SER A 8 9.68 -1.20 -20.22
C SER A 8 10.83 -0.82 -19.30
N SER A 9 11.00 0.48 -19.15
CA SER A 9 12.02 1.15 -18.35
C SER A 9 11.53 1.51 -16.96
N GLU A 10 10.22 1.66 -16.79
CA GLU A 10 9.62 1.95 -15.51
C GLU A 10 8.25 1.28 -15.36
N ALA A 11 7.84 1.12 -14.11
CA ALA A 11 6.52 0.62 -13.76
C ALA A 11 5.90 1.47 -12.64
N THR A 12 4.58 1.63 -12.70
CA THR A 12 3.79 2.27 -11.65
C THR A 12 2.59 1.41 -11.28
N HIS A 13 2.18 1.51 -10.02
CA HIS A 13 1.00 0.82 -9.52
C HIS A 13 0.41 1.61 -8.35
N SER A 14 -0.90 1.56 -8.19
CA SER A 14 -1.58 2.15 -7.04
C SER A 14 -2.39 1.09 -6.30
N ILE A 15 -2.33 1.14 -4.97
CA ILE A 15 -3.17 0.32 -4.09
C ILE A 15 -3.92 1.27 -3.16
N THR A 16 -5.24 1.15 -3.11
CA THR A 16 -6.07 1.89 -2.18
C THR A 16 -6.61 0.94 -1.13
N VAL A 17 -6.43 1.28 0.14
CA VAL A 17 -7.07 0.58 1.25
C VAL A 17 -8.22 1.45 1.75
N HIS A 18 -9.43 0.95 1.59
CA HIS A 18 -10.63 1.56 2.15
C HIS A 18 -10.82 1.04 3.58
N CYS A 19 -11.14 1.92 4.51
CA CYS A 19 -11.14 1.62 5.93
C CYS A 19 -12.34 2.27 6.62
N LEU A 20 -12.89 1.56 7.59
CA LEU A 20 -13.91 2.06 8.52
C LEU A 20 -13.34 1.92 9.93
N ASN A 21 -13.06 3.04 10.59
CA ASN A 21 -12.46 3.10 11.93
C ASN A 21 -11.20 2.22 12.10
N THR A 22 -10.41 2.06 11.04
CA THR A 22 -9.30 1.10 10.99
C THR A 22 -8.03 1.76 10.47
N PRO A 23 -7.10 2.18 11.36
CA PRO A 23 -5.81 2.74 10.96
C PRO A 23 -4.96 1.75 10.15
N ILE A 24 -4.52 2.15 8.95
CA ILE A 24 -3.79 1.27 8.01
C ILE A 24 -2.28 1.57 7.95
N TRP A 25 -1.89 2.84 7.99
CA TRP A 25 -0.51 3.29 7.77
C TRP A 25 0.07 4.10 8.94
N GLY A 26 -0.58 5.20 9.30
CA GLY A 26 -0.42 5.90 10.58
C GLY A 26 0.99 6.01 11.15
N LEU A 27 1.81 6.91 10.62
CA LEU A 27 3.02 7.39 11.29
C LEU A 27 2.64 8.52 12.27
N THR A 28 2.45 8.20 13.55
CA THR A 28 2.29 9.24 14.58
C THR A 28 3.59 10.03 14.75
N LYS A 29 3.52 11.36 14.61
CA LYS A 29 4.63 12.30 14.89
C LYS A 29 5.16 12.24 16.35
N ALA A 30 4.45 11.56 17.25
CA ALA A 30 4.90 11.33 18.62
C ALA A 30 4.42 9.96 19.12
N GLY A 31 5.35 9.04 19.34
CA GLY A 31 5.23 8.10 20.46
C GLY A 31 4.42 6.79 20.30
N GLY A 32 3.86 6.49 19.13
CA GLY A 32 3.63 5.10 18.73
C GLY A 32 2.19 4.60 18.64
N ARG A 33 1.85 4.13 17.45
CA ARG A 33 1.32 2.78 17.17
C ARG A 33 1.55 2.51 15.68
N LYS A 34 2.56 1.71 15.33
CA LYS A 34 2.97 1.43 13.95
C LYS A 34 2.08 0.34 13.33
N THR A 35 0.88 0.67 12.89
CA THR A 35 0.19 -0.18 11.90
C THR A 35 0.80 0.14 10.55
N SER A 36 1.79 -0.64 10.09
CA SER A 36 2.33 -0.46 8.74
C SER A 36 2.00 -1.69 7.94
N VAL A 37 0.91 -1.59 7.17
CA VAL A 37 0.63 -2.52 6.08
C VAL A 37 1.88 -2.68 5.22
N THR A 38 2.13 -3.90 4.75
CA THR A 38 3.27 -4.19 3.87
C THR A 38 2.79 -4.79 2.56
N PHE A 39 3.53 -4.53 1.50
CA PHE A 39 3.16 -4.95 0.15
C PHE A 39 4.28 -5.79 -0.44
N LYS A 40 3.94 -6.89 -1.11
CA LYS A 40 4.91 -7.73 -1.81
C LYS A 40 4.81 -7.50 -3.30
N GLY A 41 5.95 -7.18 -3.90
CA GLY A 41 6.13 -7.03 -5.33
C GLY A 41 6.22 -8.36 -6.08
N TRP A 42 6.19 -8.29 -7.41
CA TRP A 42 6.25 -9.47 -8.29
C TRP A 42 7.54 -10.28 -8.11
N ASN A 43 8.68 -9.62 -7.94
CA ASN A 43 9.97 -10.25 -7.63
C ASN A 43 10.12 -10.72 -6.16
N GLY A 44 9.08 -10.59 -5.34
CA GLY A 44 9.07 -11.01 -3.95
C GLY A 44 9.66 -10.00 -2.95
N GLN A 45 10.15 -8.84 -3.40
CA GLN A 45 10.58 -7.77 -2.50
C GLN A 45 9.40 -7.19 -1.72
N ILE A 46 9.70 -6.62 -0.55
CA ILE A 46 8.70 -6.09 0.39
C ILE A 46 8.81 -4.58 0.47
N PHE A 47 7.71 -3.90 0.17
CA PHE A 47 7.53 -2.49 0.41
C PHE A 47 6.94 -2.26 1.82
N LYS A 48 7.60 -1.44 2.64
CA LYS A 48 7.27 -1.24 4.06
C LYS A 48 7.75 0.12 4.58
N ALA A 49 7.05 0.69 5.55
CA ALA A 49 7.46 1.94 6.21
C ALA A 49 8.87 1.85 6.82
N ASN A 50 9.62 2.96 6.76
CA ASN A 50 10.98 3.11 7.27
C ASN A 50 11.97 2.14 6.62
N THR A 51 11.80 1.85 5.33
CA THR A 51 12.74 1.04 4.53
C THR A 51 13.09 1.75 3.23
N LEU A 52 14.12 1.27 2.52
CA LEU A 52 14.47 1.82 1.20
C LEU A 52 13.34 1.68 0.17
N LEU A 53 12.48 0.67 0.33
CA LEU A 53 11.31 0.42 -0.51
C LEU A 53 10.03 0.88 0.20
N GLU A 54 10.08 2.03 0.88
CA GLU A 54 8.87 2.61 1.46
C GLU A 54 7.93 3.10 0.34
N PRO A 55 6.66 2.65 0.31
CA PRO A 55 5.70 3.13 -0.68
C PRO A 55 5.40 4.60 -0.45
N LYS A 56 5.18 5.35 -1.53
CA LYS A 56 4.71 6.72 -1.44
C LYS A 56 3.25 6.71 -0.99
N VAL A 57 2.92 7.46 0.05
CA VAL A 57 1.55 7.63 0.50
C VAL A 57 1.00 8.94 -0.08
N LEU A 58 0.02 8.82 -0.97
CA LEU A 58 -0.62 9.99 -1.62
C LEU A 58 -1.71 10.61 -0.73
N LEU A 59 -2.37 9.78 0.07
CA LEU A 59 -3.46 10.16 0.96
C LEU A 59 -3.50 9.17 2.13
N ASP A 60 -3.71 9.64 3.36
CA ASP A 60 -3.91 8.79 4.55
C ASP A 60 -5.02 9.36 5.44
N GLU A 61 -6.27 9.00 5.13
CA GLU A 61 -7.46 9.40 5.90
C GLU A 61 -7.89 8.32 6.89
N CYS A 62 -7.29 7.12 6.84
CA CYS A 62 -7.63 6.02 7.75
C CYS A 62 -7.27 6.27 9.23
N MET A 63 -6.59 7.37 9.51
CA MET A 63 -6.37 7.86 10.88
C MET A 63 -7.63 8.49 11.50
N ILE A 64 -8.65 8.77 10.69
CA ILE A 64 -9.92 9.33 11.14
C ILE A 64 -10.84 8.16 11.53
N GLU A 65 -11.21 8.12 12.81
CA GLU A 65 -12.09 7.08 13.39
C GLU A 65 -13.46 7.70 13.78
N ASP A 66 -14.18 8.25 12.79
CA ASP A 66 -15.46 8.98 12.97
C ASP A 66 -16.72 8.15 12.63
N GLY A 67 -16.56 6.86 12.33
CA GLY A 67 -17.65 5.99 11.90
C GLY A 67 -17.99 6.07 10.41
N SER A 68 -17.22 6.83 9.61
CA SER A 68 -17.36 6.90 8.16
C SER A 68 -16.26 6.14 7.43
N TRP A 69 -16.50 5.82 6.16
CA TRP A 69 -15.49 5.23 5.29
C TRP A 69 -14.47 6.27 4.85
N HIS A 70 -13.20 5.92 5.00
CA HIS A 70 -12.03 6.70 4.59
C HIS A 70 -11.10 5.82 3.76
N LYS A 71 -9.99 6.38 3.28
CA LYS A 71 -9.00 5.62 2.51
C LYS A 71 -7.56 6.06 2.74
N THR A 72 -6.65 5.11 2.55
CA THR A 72 -5.22 5.37 2.38
C THR A 72 -4.81 4.94 0.98
N GLN A 73 -4.14 5.83 0.24
CA GLN A 73 -3.70 5.57 -1.13
C GLN A 73 -2.18 5.44 -1.19
N PHE A 74 -1.73 4.27 -1.63
CA PHE A 74 -0.33 3.94 -1.83
C PHE A 74 0.01 4.00 -3.31
N PHE A 75 1.16 4.59 -3.62
CA PHE A 75 1.71 4.70 -4.95
C PHE A 75 3.11 4.11 -4.99
N PHE A 76 3.30 3.21 -5.95
CA PHE A 76 4.55 2.53 -6.21
C PHE A 76 5.06 2.99 -7.57
N HIS A 77 6.33 3.39 -7.61
CA HIS A 77 7.02 3.74 -8.85
C HIS A 77 8.45 3.25 -8.76
N THR A 78 8.93 2.61 -9.81
CA THR A 78 10.25 1.97 -9.84
C THR A 78 10.76 1.85 -11.27
N GLN A 79 12.09 1.91 -11.41
CA GLN A 79 12.79 1.61 -12.66
C GLN A 79 13.13 0.11 -12.79
N ASP A 80 13.10 -0.65 -11.68
CA ASP A 80 13.17 -2.11 -11.72
C ASP A 80 11.76 -2.67 -11.89
N THR A 81 11.34 -2.81 -13.15
CA THR A 81 9.98 -3.21 -13.52
C THR A 81 9.57 -4.56 -12.93
N ASN A 82 10.51 -5.43 -12.54
CA ASN A 82 10.21 -6.71 -11.90
C ASN A 82 9.68 -6.58 -10.46
N GLN A 83 9.80 -5.40 -9.84
CA GLN A 83 9.26 -5.15 -8.51
C GLN A 83 7.73 -5.00 -8.52
N LEU A 84 7.13 -4.64 -9.64
CA LEU A 84 5.68 -4.48 -9.80
C LEU A 84 5.11 -5.57 -10.71
N PRO A 85 3.79 -5.87 -10.68
CA PRO A 85 2.78 -5.31 -9.78
C PRO A 85 2.98 -5.73 -8.32
N VAL A 86 2.22 -5.09 -7.43
CA VAL A 86 2.01 -5.61 -6.08
C VAL A 86 1.12 -6.85 -6.20
N VAL A 87 1.60 -7.98 -5.69
CA VAL A 87 0.90 -9.27 -5.77
C VAL A 87 0.23 -9.68 -4.47
N GLN A 88 0.65 -9.08 -3.35
CA GLN A 88 0.08 -9.40 -2.04
C GLN A 88 0.16 -8.22 -1.08
N VAL A 89 -0.87 -8.09 -0.25
CA VAL A 89 -0.93 -7.16 0.88
C VAL A 89 -0.88 -7.96 2.17
N TYR A 90 -0.02 -7.56 3.10
CA TYR A 90 0.22 -8.22 4.39
C TYR A 90 0.11 -7.22 5.54
N ALA A 91 0.12 -7.77 6.76
CA ALA A 91 0.21 -7.00 8.01
C ALA A 91 -0.90 -5.94 8.16
N LEU A 92 -2.08 -6.22 7.59
CA LEU A 92 -3.30 -5.46 7.87
C LEU A 92 -3.67 -5.62 9.36
N PRO A 93 -4.20 -4.57 10.00
CA PRO A 93 -4.58 -4.62 11.40
C PRO A 93 -5.66 -5.67 11.64
N HIS A 94 -5.59 -6.33 12.79
CA HIS A 94 -6.69 -7.19 13.25
C HIS A 94 -7.94 -6.35 13.49
N LEU A 95 -9.05 -6.75 12.87
CA LEU A 95 -10.33 -6.05 12.99
C LEU A 95 -10.95 -6.25 14.37
N LYS A 96 -11.35 -5.15 15.01
CA LYS A 96 -12.23 -5.16 16.19
C LYS A 96 -13.70 -5.05 15.76
N PRO A 97 -14.68 -5.30 16.65
CA PRO A 97 -16.09 -5.02 16.35
C PRO A 97 -16.28 -3.58 15.85
N GLY A 98 -17.00 -3.43 14.73
CA GLY A 98 -17.22 -2.12 14.08
C GLY A 98 -16.08 -1.64 13.18
N GLN A 99 -14.97 -2.37 13.08
CA GLN A 99 -13.87 -2.09 12.15
C GLN A 99 -14.01 -2.92 10.89
N GLN A 100 -13.79 -2.29 9.73
CA GLN A 100 -13.78 -2.96 8.44
C GLN A 100 -12.70 -2.37 7.54
N HIS A 101 -12.21 -3.17 6.59
CA HIS A 101 -11.40 -2.68 5.49
C HIS A 101 -11.59 -3.55 4.25
N PHE A 102 -11.32 -2.98 3.09
CA PHE A 102 -11.14 -3.73 1.85
C PHE A 102 -10.07 -3.06 0.99
N ILE A 103 -9.54 -3.83 0.04
CA ILE A 103 -8.44 -3.38 -0.82
C ILE A 103 -8.96 -3.23 -2.24
N GLU A 104 -8.61 -2.11 -2.85
CA GLU A 104 -8.77 -1.85 -4.26
C GLU A 104 -7.39 -1.78 -4.90
N SER A 105 -7.15 -2.65 -5.89
CA SER A 105 -5.92 -2.61 -6.70
C SER A 105 -6.18 -1.79 -7.95
N GLY A 106 -5.41 -0.72 -8.15
CA GLY A 106 -5.40 0.02 -9.41
C GLY A 106 -4.72 -0.78 -10.52
N SER A 107 -4.77 -0.25 -11.74
CA SER A 107 -4.02 -0.83 -12.86
C SER A 107 -2.51 -0.64 -12.67
N VAL A 108 -1.72 -1.66 -13.02
CA VAL A 108 -0.28 -1.51 -13.19
C VAL A 108 0.01 -0.93 -14.57
N CYS A 109 0.86 0.09 -14.63
CA CYS A 109 1.28 0.73 -15.88
C CYS A 109 2.78 0.49 -16.08
N PHE A 110 3.16 0.16 -17.31
CA PHE A 110 4.54 -0.02 -17.73
C PHE A 110 4.84 0.98 -18.86
N LEU A 111 5.99 1.65 -18.79
CA LEU A 111 6.46 2.61 -19.79
C LEU A 111 7.82 2.18 -20.36
#